data_AF-A0A2H6F1N8-F1
#
_entry.id   AF-A0A2H6F1N8-F1
#
_cell.length_a   1.000
_cell.length_b   1.000
_cell.length_c   1.000
_cell.angle_alpha   90.00
_cell.angle_beta   90.00
_cell.angle_gamma   90.00
#
_symmetry.space_group_name_H-M   'P 1'
#
loop_
_entity.id
_entity.type
_entity.pdbx_description
1 polymer ?
#
loop_
_entity_poly.entity_id
_entity_poly.type
_entity_poly.pdbx_seq_one_letter_code
_entity_poly.pdbx_strand_id
1 'polypeptide(L)'
;MKDFKKAKKTVNVSVGDSVRIIRELQEMSQNDLAEATGIPQSTISAIENDRVKLGVERAKVIAIALKCHPAVIVFPGWEIKKETAA
;
A
#
# COMPACT_ATOMS: atom_id res chain seq x y z
N MET A 1 -17.95 -23.45 8.95
CA MET A 1 -17.53 -22.76 7.71
C MET A 1 -18.34 -23.21 6.47
N LYS A 2 -19.61 -23.60 6.60
CA LYS A 2 -20.37 -24.13 5.43
C LYS A 2 -20.85 -23.05 4.46
N ASP A 3 -20.90 -21.78 4.88
CA ASP A 3 -21.46 -20.68 4.08
C ASP A 3 -20.46 -19.56 3.74
N PHE A 4 -19.15 -19.81 3.84
CA PHE A 4 -18.14 -18.82 3.45
C PHE A 4 -18.09 -18.68 1.92
N LYS A 5 -18.54 -17.54 1.40
CA LYS A 5 -18.41 -17.17 -0.02
C LYS A 5 -17.36 -16.08 -0.16
N LYS A 6 -16.23 -16.41 -0.79
CA LYS A 6 -15.16 -15.44 -1.07
C LYS A 6 -15.72 -14.30 -1.94
N ALA A 7 -15.46 -13.06 -1.54
CA ALA A 7 -15.79 -11.89 -2.35
C ALA A 7 -15.02 -11.93 -3.69
N LYS A 8 -15.68 -11.52 -4.78
CA LYS A 8 -15.03 -11.42 -6.09
C LYS A 8 -14.09 -10.22 -6.09
N LYS A 9 -12.80 -10.45 -6.37
CA LYS A 9 -11.83 -9.37 -6.57
C LYS A 9 -12.18 -8.60 -7.83
N THR A 10 -12.38 -7.29 -7.73
CA THR A 10 -12.79 -6.43 -8.86
C THR A 10 -11.61 -5.67 -9.47
N VAL A 11 -10.59 -5.34 -8.66
CA VAL A 11 -9.41 -4.58 -9.07
C VAL A 11 -8.16 -5.19 -8.44
N ASN A 12 -7.06 -5.21 -9.18
CA ASN A 12 -5.74 -5.48 -8.63
C ASN A 12 -5.14 -4.17 -8.12
N VAL A 13 -4.73 -4.16 -6.86
CA VAL A 13 -4.13 -2.99 -6.21
C VAL A 13 -2.63 -3.23 -6.13
N SER A 14 -1.83 -2.33 -6.70
CA SER A 14 -0.37 -2.36 -6.55
C SER A 14 0.08 -1.76 -5.21
N VAL A 15 1.38 -1.89 -4.91
CA VAL A 15 1.97 -1.23 -3.74
C VAL A 15 1.88 0.30 -3.90
N GLY A 16 2.15 0.83 -5.10
CA GLY A 16 1.97 2.25 -5.41
C GLY A 16 0.52 2.71 -5.21
N ASP A 17 -0.45 1.93 -5.70
CA ASP A 17 -1.87 2.22 -5.49
C ASP A 17 -2.23 2.24 -4.01
N SER A 18 -1.67 1.34 -3.19
CA SER A 18 -1.95 1.28 -1.75
C SER A 18 -1.49 2.54 -1.02
N VAL A 19 -0.28 3.01 -1.34
CA VAL A 19 0.24 4.27 -0.81
C VAL A 19 -0.66 5.44 -1.22
N ARG A 20 -1.02 5.51 -2.51
CA ARG A 20 -1.90 6.57 -3.04
C ARG A 20 -3.27 6.55 -2.36
N ILE A 21 -3.92 5.39 -2.29
CA ILE A 21 -5.25 5.22 -1.69
C ILE A 21 -5.24 5.68 -0.24
N ILE A 22 -4.28 5.23 0.57
CA ILE A 22 -4.24 5.59 1.99
C ILE A 22 -3.93 7.08 2.16
N ARG A 23 -3.03 7.65 1.35
CA ARG A 23 -2.72 9.08 1.35
C ARG A 23 -3.96 9.91 1.05
N GLU A 24 -4.70 9.57 0.00
CA GLU A 24 -5.89 10.31 -0.43
C GLU A 24 -7.05 10.15 0.55
N LEU A 25 -7.21 8.98 1.18
CA LEU A 25 -8.17 8.77 2.27
C LEU A 25 -7.88 9.64 3.51
N GLN A 26 -6.65 10.12 3.64
CA GLN A 26 -6.22 11.05 4.70
C GLN A 26 -6.18 12.50 4.22
N GLU A 27 -6.72 12.79 3.02
CA GLU A 27 -6.77 14.12 2.41
C GLU A 27 -5.38 14.77 2.24
N MET A 28 -4.33 13.95 2.19
CA MET A 28 -2.95 14.43 2.01
C MET A 28 -2.62 14.53 0.52
N SER A 29 -1.96 15.60 0.10
CA SER A 29 -1.29 15.68 -1.20
C SER A 29 0.05 14.93 -1.18
N GLN A 30 0.64 14.71 -2.35
CA GLN A 30 2.00 14.13 -2.42
C GLN A 30 3.05 15.05 -1.79
N ASN A 31 2.82 16.37 -1.77
CA ASN A 31 3.70 17.33 -1.09
C ASN A 31 3.56 17.21 0.43
N ASP A 32 2.35 17.04 0.95
CA ASP A 32 2.14 16.87 2.39
C ASP A 32 2.81 15.58 2.90
N LEU A 33 2.72 14.50 2.11
CA LEU A 33 3.44 13.26 2.43
C LEU A 33 4.96 13.43 2.30
N ALA A 34 5.42 14.24 1.34
CA ALA A 34 6.86 14.55 1.20
C ALA A 34 7.40 15.27 2.42
N GLU A 35 6.67 16.28 2.90
CA GLU A 35 7.01 17.04 4.10
C GLU A 35 7.00 16.14 5.34
N ALA A 36 5.96 15.32 5.52
CA ALA A 36 5.83 14.44 6.67
C ALA A 36 6.88 13.32 6.74
N THR A 37 7.44 12.91 5.59
CA THR A 37 8.38 11.78 5.51
C THR A 37 9.83 12.19 5.27
N GLY A 38 10.06 13.43 4.84
CA GLY A 38 11.36 13.87 4.30
C GLY A 38 11.73 13.21 2.96
N ILE A 39 10.82 12.46 2.33
CA ILE A 39 11.05 11.83 1.03
C ILE A 39 10.67 12.85 -0.06
N PRO A 40 11.51 13.08 -1.09
CA PRO A 40 11.16 14.02 -2.16
C PRO A 40 9.81 13.67 -2.80
N GLN A 41 8.97 14.68 -3.08
CA GLN A 41 7.66 14.47 -3.71
C GLN A 41 7.78 13.68 -5.04
N SER A 42 8.83 13.95 -5.83
CA SER A 42 9.10 13.20 -7.07
C SER A 42 9.33 11.70 -6.82
N THR A 43 9.93 11.35 -5.68
CA THR A 43 10.10 9.95 -5.26
C THR A 43 8.79 9.34 -4.80
N ILE A 44 7.95 10.08 -4.08
CA ILE A 44 6.59 9.64 -3.72
C ILE A 44 5.77 9.38 -4.98
N SER A 45 5.78 10.32 -5.93
CA SER A 45 5.12 10.14 -7.23
C SER A 45 5.65 8.92 -7.98
N ALA A 46 6.96 8.68 -7.97
CA ALA A 46 7.55 7.50 -8.60
C ALA A 46 7.13 6.18 -7.90
N ILE A 47 6.95 6.19 -6.59
CA ILE A 47 6.41 5.05 -5.81
C ILE A 47 4.94 4.81 -6.16
N GLU A 48 4.11 5.86 -6.13
CA GLU A 48 2.66 5.77 -6.40
C GLU A 48 2.33 5.34 -7.83
N ASN A 49 3.25 5.55 -8.76
CA ASN A 49 3.15 5.12 -10.16
C ASN A 49 3.96 3.84 -10.45
N ASP A 50 4.39 3.11 -9.42
CA ASP A 50 5.15 1.86 -9.50
C ASP A 50 6.46 1.93 -10.33
N ARG A 51 7.00 3.14 -10.55
CA ARG A 51 8.28 3.37 -11.24
C ARG A 51 9.48 3.09 -10.34
N VAL A 52 9.29 3.16 -9.03
CA VAL A 52 10.30 2.85 -8.01
C VAL A 52 9.74 1.82 -7.04
N LYS A 53 10.49 0.74 -6.81
CA LYS A 53 10.12 -0.27 -5.81
C LYS A 53 10.17 0.34 -4.40
N LEU A 54 9.10 0.13 -3.63
CA LEU A 54 9.05 0.54 -2.23
C LEU A 54 9.84 -0.46 -1.37
N GLY A 55 11.04 -0.05 -0.93
CA GLY A 55 11.85 -0.82 0.02
C GLY A 55 11.30 -0.75 1.45
N VAL A 56 11.71 -1.70 2.29
CA VAL A 56 11.21 -1.86 3.68
C VAL A 56 11.40 -0.58 4.52
N GLU A 57 12.56 0.07 4.43
CA GLU A 57 12.82 1.28 5.23
C GLU A 57 11.91 2.44 4.83
N ARG A 58 11.72 2.66 3.52
CA ARG A 58 10.78 3.67 3.03
C ARG A 58 9.33 3.31 3.37
N ALA A 59 8.97 2.03 3.32
CA ALA A 59 7.65 1.56 3.73
C ALA A 59 7.36 1.89 5.20
N LYS A 60 8.33 1.68 6.10
CA LYS A 60 8.18 2.06 7.52
C LYS A 60 7.94 3.56 7.68
N VAL A 61 8.75 4.40 7.02
CA VAL A 61 8.64 5.86 7.11
C VAL A 61 7.28 6.34 6.58
N ILE A 62 6.88 5.88 5.39
CA ILE A 62 5.59 6.24 4.79
C ILE A 62 4.43 5.75 5.67
N ALA A 63 4.50 4.53 6.18
CA ALA A 63 3.44 3.97 7.02
C ALA A 63 3.27 4.75 8.34
N ILE A 64 4.36 5.22 8.94
CA ILE A 64 4.30 6.10 10.13
C ILE A 64 3.62 7.42 9.78
N ALA A 65 4.01 8.08 8.68
CA ALA A 65 3.38 9.34 8.25
C ALA A 65 1.88 9.15 7.94
N LEU A 66 1.53 8.04 7.30
CA LEU A 66 0.16 7.65 6.98
C LEU A 66 -0.56 6.94 8.15
N LYS A 67 0.00 6.95 9.37
CA LYS A 67 -0.62 6.37 10.57
C LYS A 67 -1.18 4.95 10.37
N CYS A 68 -0.48 4.12 9.61
CA CYS A 68 -0.88 2.75 9.30
C CYS A 68 0.27 1.77 9.57
N HIS A 69 -0.05 0.48 9.61
CA HIS A 69 0.97 -0.55 9.71
C HIS A 69 1.63 -0.77 8.34
N PRO A 70 2.97 -0.94 8.22
CA PRO A 70 3.65 -1.09 6.93
C PRO A 70 3.08 -2.21 6.04
N ALA A 71 2.63 -3.30 6.65
CA ALA A 71 1.99 -4.42 5.94
C ALA A 71 0.77 -4.00 5.11
N VAL A 72 0.05 -2.95 5.50
CA VAL A 72 -1.15 -2.46 4.80
C VAL A 72 -0.79 -1.91 3.42
N ILE A 73 0.37 -1.28 3.26
CA ILE A 73 0.80 -0.69 1.98
C ILE A 73 1.67 -1.63 1.14
N VAL A 74 2.44 -2.54 1.75
CA VAL A 74 3.36 -3.42 0.99
C VAL A 74 2.76 -4.76 0.57
N PHE A 75 1.61 -5.15 1.13
CA PHE A 75 0.95 -6.43 0.84
C PHE A 75 -0.51 -6.29 0.34
N PRO A 76 -0.79 -5.44 -0.67
CA PRO A 76 -2.15 -5.32 -1.20
C PRO A 76 -2.59 -6.62 -1.88
N GLY A 77 -3.51 -7.33 -1.22
CA GLY A 77 -4.02 -8.60 -1.73
C GLY A 77 -3.10 -9.79 -1.51
N TRP A 78 -2.31 -9.80 -0.43
CA TRP A 78 -1.64 -11.02 0.02
C TRP A 78 -2.68 -12.08 0.39
N GLU A 79 -2.58 -13.24 -0.24
CA GLU A 79 -3.41 -14.40 0.03
C GLU A 79 -2.54 -15.53 0.58
N ILE A 80 -2.96 -16.13 1.70
CA ILE A 80 -2.38 -17.37 2.17
C ILE A 80 -2.85 -18.46 1.20
N LYS A 81 -1.92 -19.09 0.48
CA LYS A 81 -2.24 -20.28 -0.32
C LYS A 81 -2.88 -21.30 0.61
N LYS A 82 -4.13 -21.69 0.35
CA LYS A 82 -4.67 -22.91 0.95
C LYS A 82 -3.94 -24.07 0.29
N GLU A 83 -3.26 -24.89 1.08
CA GLU A 83 -2.91 -26.23 0.62
C GLU A 83 -4.21 -26.90 0.18
N THR A 84 -4.28 -27.29 -1.09
CA THR A 84 -5.28 -28.25 -1.55
C THR A 84 -5.01 -29.53 -0.77
N ALA A 85 -5.86 -29.83 0.20
CA ALA A 85 -5.95 -31.19 0.72
C ALA A 85 -6.25 -32.09 -0.48
N ALA A 86 -5.25 -32.88 -0.88
CA ALA A 86 -5.37 -33.93 -1.88
C ALA A 86 -6.28 -35.05 -1.36
#